data_AF-A0A2N6M4X1-F1
#
_entry.id   AF-A0A2N6M4X1-F1
#
_cell.length_a   1.000
_cell.length_b   1.000
_cell.length_c   1.000
_cell.angle_alpha   90.00
_cell.angle_beta   90.00
_cell.angle_gamma   90.00
#
_symmetry.space_group_name_H-M   'P 1'
#
loop_
_entity.id
_entity.type
_entity.pdbx_description
1 polymer ?
#
loop_
_entity_poly.entity_id
_entity_poly.type
_entity_poly.pdbx_seq_one_letter_code
_entity_poly.pdbx_strand_id
1 'polypeptide(L)'
;MKLQRTTLILILLMLGLGGFVYFHEFYWKTQQEEVKNKKQQIFSFEEEDVQSLAVKTKNATIILERNNNSERPKWRMTSPQQVPANDAIVSYLMDLLVKGESDRTISTSVNQLREFGLTAPQATIDIKLKNQQNHQLVLGKSDFNRRFLYAQADPNSQSNGNVDVLLVSTDFGNAVNRELSEWKEIPNKSESTPLPSLNLPTPPKK
;
A
#
# COMPACT_ATOMS: atom_id res chain seq x y z
N MET A 1 -57.03 34.51 10.62
CA MET A 1 -56.39 35.72 10.06
C MET A 1 -56.18 35.51 8.56
N LYS A 2 -56.62 36.43 7.70
CA LYS A 2 -56.34 36.36 6.24
C LYS A 2 -54.88 36.76 6.03
N LEU A 3 -54.06 35.82 5.55
CA LEU A 3 -52.69 36.12 5.15
C LEU A 3 -52.70 37.07 3.94
N GLN A 4 -51.91 38.14 4.03
CA GLN A 4 -51.79 39.11 2.93
C GLN A 4 -51.00 38.48 1.79
N ARG A 5 -51.32 38.85 0.54
CA ARG A 5 -50.68 38.31 -0.67
C ARG A 5 -49.16 38.44 -0.62
N THR A 6 -48.66 39.54 -0.05
CA THR A 6 -47.23 39.81 0.14
C THR A 6 -46.57 38.79 1.07
N THR A 7 -47.27 38.35 2.12
CA THR A 7 -46.78 37.32 3.05
C THR A 7 -46.68 35.95 2.36
N LEU A 8 -47.64 35.61 1.50
CA LEU A 8 -47.59 34.38 0.70
C LEU A 8 -46.41 34.38 -0.29
N ILE A 9 -46.14 35.51 -0.94
CA ILE A 9 -45.00 35.65 -1.86
C ILE A 9 -43.68 35.47 -1.11
N LEU A 10 -43.52 36.06 0.07
CA LEU A 10 -42.31 35.93 0.88
C LEU A 10 -42.07 34.49 1.35
N ILE A 11 -43.12 33.76 1.73
CA ILE A 11 -43.02 32.34 2.12
C ILE A 11 -42.57 31.49 0.93
N LEU A 12 -43.15 31.72 -0.24
CA LEU A 12 -42.77 31.01 -1.47
C LEU A 12 -41.31 31.28 -1.85
N LEU A 13 -40.87 32.53 -1.73
CA LEU A 13 -39.47 32.91 -1.97
C LEU A 13 -38.52 32.23 -0.97
N MET A 14 -38.89 32.20 0.32
CA MET A 14 -38.10 31.55 1.36
C MET A 14 -37.99 30.04 1.13
N LEU A 15 -39.07 29.37 0.75
CA LEU A 15 -39.06 27.94 0.42
C LEU A 15 -38.25 27.68 -0.86
N GLY A 16 -38.34 28.56 -1.87
CA GLY A 16 -37.55 28.46 -3.09
C GLY A 16 -36.05 28.61 -2.82
N LEU A 17 -35.64 29.62 -2.06
CA LEU A 17 -34.24 29.83 -1.67
C LEU A 17 -33.73 28.73 -0.74
N GLY A 18 -34.51 28.35 0.27
CA GLY A 18 -34.16 27.27 1.20
C GLY A 18 -34.04 25.92 0.49
N GLY A 19 -34.96 25.61 -0.43
CA GLY A 19 -34.89 24.43 -1.28
C GLY A 19 -33.71 24.45 -2.24
N PHE A 20 -33.40 25.60 -2.85
CA PHE A 20 -32.25 25.78 -3.73
C PHE A 20 -30.92 25.58 -2.99
N VAL A 21 -30.75 26.19 -1.81
CA VAL A 21 -29.56 26.03 -0.96
C VAL A 21 -29.44 24.59 -0.47
N TYR A 22 -30.53 24.00 0.02
CA TYR A 22 -30.55 22.60 0.45
C TYR A 22 -30.17 21.65 -0.69
N PHE A 23 -30.70 21.87 -1.90
CA PHE A 23 -30.37 21.04 -3.06
C PHE A 23 -28.92 21.22 -3.52
N HIS A 24 -28.40 22.45 -3.52
CA HIS A 24 -27.03 22.74 -3.92
C HIS A 24 -25.99 22.23 -2.89
N GLU A 25 -26.26 22.38 -1.58
CA GLU A 25 -25.34 21.95 -0.53
C GLU A 25 -25.43 20.45 -0.23
N PHE A 26 -26.64 19.87 -0.20
CA PHE A 26 -26.84 18.49 0.26
C PHE A 26 -26.81 17.46 -0.86
N TYR A 27 -27.25 17.82 -2.08
CA TYR A 27 -27.35 16.86 -3.19
C TYR A 27 -26.11 16.85 -4.11
N TRP A 28 -25.42 17.99 -4.29
CA TRP A 28 -24.32 18.10 -5.25
C TRP A 28 -22.92 17.85 -4.65
N LYS A 29 -22.66 18.21 -3.39
CA LYS A 29 -21.34 17.96 -2.74
C LYS A 29 -21.16 16.50 -2.29
N THR A 30 -22.21 15.89 -1.75
CA THR A 30 -22.17 14.54 -1.17
C THR A 30 -21.79 13.49 -2.22
N GLN A 31 -22.26 13.61 -3.46
CA GLN A 31 -21.92 12.67 -4.54
C GLN A 31 -20.47 12.77 -5.02
N GLN A 32 -19.84 13.96 -5.00
CA GLN A 32 -18.42 14.10 -5.36
C GLN A 32 -17.48 13.64 -4.23
N GLU A 33 -17.89 13.79 -2.97
CA GLU A 33 -17.11 13.32 -1.81
C GLU A 33 -17.26 11.81 -1.57
N GLU A 34 -18.43 11.22 -1.79
CA GLU A 34 -18.64 9.77 -1.65
C GLU A 34 -17.90 8.96 -2.72
N VAL A 35 -17.77 9.47 -3.94
CA VAL A 35 -16.98 8.81 -5.00
C VAL A 35 -15.48 8.90 -4.72
N LYS A 36 -15.00 9.96 -4.05
CA LYS A 36 -13.60 10.10 -3.59
C LYS A 36 -13.28 9.31 -2.30
N ASN A 37 -14.29 8.92 -1.52
CA ASN A 37 -14.15 8.12 -0.30
C ASN A 37 -14.41 6.62 -0.51
N LYS A 38 -14.56 6.15 -1.75
CA LYS A 38 -14.46 4.71 -2.02
C LYS A 38 -13.00 4.31 -1.99
N LYS A 39 -12.74 3.16 -1.35
CA LYS A 39 -11.41 2.54 -1.37
C LYS A 39 -10.96 2.37 -2.81
N GLN A 40 -9.86 3.04 -3.16
CA GLN A 40 -9.29 3.00 -4.50
C GLN A 40 -8.03 2.13 -4.46
N GLN A 41 -7.97 1.14 -5.34
CA GLN A 41 -6.78 0.32 -5.50
C GLN A 41 -5.57 1.22 -5.83
N ILE A 42 -4.44 0.97 -5.17
CA ILE A 42 -3.23 1.80 -5.30
C ILE A 42 -2.59 1.59 -6.67
N PHE A 43 -2.52 0.34 -7.12
CA PHE A 43 -1.96 -0.07 -8.41
C PHE A 43 -2.86 -1.09 -9.10
N SER A 44 -2.82 -1.15 -10.44
CA SER A 44 -3.69 -2.03 -11.24
C SER A 44 -2.94 -3.14 -11.96
N PHE A 45 -1.75 -3.52 -11.49
CA PHE A 45 -0.97 -4.64 -12.05
C PHE A 45 -1.24 -5.94 -11.27
N GLU A 46 -0.97 -7.08 -11.89
CA GLU A 46 -1.06 -8.37 -11.23
C GLU A 46 0.30 -8.79 -10.62
N GLU A 47 0.28 -9.71 -9.65
CA GLU A 47 1.51 -10.21 -9.04
C GLU A 47 2.47 -10.79 -10.09
N GLU A 48 1.94 -11.49 -11.10
CA GLU A 48 2.75 -12.10 -12.15
C GLU A 48 3.45 -11.09 -13.04
N ASP A 49 2.96 -9.85 -13.12
CA ASP A 49 3.58 -8.79 -13.92
C ASP A 49 4.86 -8.24 -13.30
N VAL A 50 5.03 -8.40 -11.98
CA VAL A 50 6.16 -7.82 -11.26
C VAL A 50 7.43 -8.63 -11.50
N GLN A 51 8.46 -7.94 -12.00
CA GLN A 51 9.77 -8.51 -12.32
C GLN A 51 10.84 -8.15 -11.27
N SER A 52 10.75 -6.96 -10.68
CA SER A 52 11.69 -6.52 -9.64
C SER A 52 11.01 -5.58 -8.65
N LEU A 53 11.48 -5.65 -7.40
CA LEU A 53 11.10 -4.76 -6.32
C LEU A 53 12.38 -4.18 -5.69
N ALA A 54 12.43 -2.88 -5.46
CA ALA A 54 13.47 -2.26 -4.63
C ALA A 54 12.84 -1.58 -3.43
N VAL A 55 13.16 -2.06 -2.22
CA VAL A 55 12.69 -1.50 -0.96
C VAL A 55 13.82 -0.66 -0.36
N LYS A 56 13.61 0.65 -0.31
CA LYS A 56 14.57 1.62 0.21
C LYS A 56 14.05 2.17 1.53
N THR A 57 14.81 1.97 2.59
CA THR A 57 14.54 2.55 3.91
C THR A 57 15.76 3.36 4.35
N LYS A 58 15.67 4.01 5.51
CA LYS A 58 16.83 4.68 6.13
C LYS A 58 17.95 3.70 6.51
N ASN A 59 17.61 2.44 6.78
CA ASN A 59 18.54 1.44 7.31
C ASN A 59 19.20 0.61 6.22
N ALA A 60 18.46 0.31 5.15
CA ALA A 60 18.93 -0.57 4.08
C ALA A 60 18.20 -0.31 2.75
N THR A 61 18.86 -0.68 1.66
CA THR A 61 18.24 -0.83 0.34
C THR A 61 18.29 -2.31 -0.04
N ILE A 62 17.11 -2.90 -0.20
CA ILE A 62 16.92 -4.30 -0.63
C ILE A 62 16.48 -4.28 -2.07
N ILE A 63 17.17 -5.02 -2.94
CA ILE A 63 16.75 -5.22 -4.32
C ILE A 63 16.42 -6.70 -4.52
N LEU A 64 15.22 -6.94 -5.00
CA LEU A 64 14.65 -8.25 -5.25
C LEU A 64 14.36 -8.39 -6.75
N GLU A 65 14.72 -9.54 -7.30
CA GLU A 65 14.43 -9.89 -8.68
C GLU A 65 13.78 -11.27 -8.74
N ARG A 66 12.73 -11.37 -9.57
CA ARG A 66 12.04 -12.63 -9.80
C ARG A 66 12.80 -13.44 -10.84
N ASN A 67 13.26 -14.63 -10.45
CA ASN A 67 13.86 -15.58 -11.38
C ASN A 67 12.75 -16.42 -12.04
N ASN A 68 12.48 -16.15 -13.32
CA ASN A 68 11.45 -16.85 -14.09
C ASN A 68 11.96 -18.14 -14.77
N ASN A 69 13.22 -18.52 -14.56
CA ASN A 69 13.83 -19.68 -15.24
C ASN A 69 13.51 -21.03 -14.58
N SER A 70 12.44 -21.11 -13.78
CA SER A 70 12.06 -22.30 -13.01
C SER A 70 10.55 -22.46 -13.02
N GLU A 71 10.06 -23.70 -12.92
CA GLU A 71 8.62 -24.02 -12.91
C GLU A 71 7.83 -23.26 -11.83
N ARG A 72 8.51 -22.91 -10.72
CA ARG A 72 8.01 -21.97 -9.71
C ARG A 72 8.97 -20.78 -9.64
N PRO A 73 8.56 -19.58 -10.10
CA PRO A 73 9.41 -18.41 -10.05
C PRO A 73 9.82 -18.12 -8.61
N LYS A 74 11.12 -18.05 -8.35
CA LYS A 74 11.67 -17.76 -7.02
C LYS A 74 12.22 -16.35 -6.96
N TRP A 75 12.00 -15.68 -5.85
CA TRP A 75 12.60 -14.37 -5.61
C TRP A 75 14.03 -14.51 -5.13
N ARG A 76 14.91 -13.64 -5.62
CA ARG A 76 16.29 -13.53 -5.16
C ARG A 76 16.58 -12.10 -4.75
N MET A 77 17.27 -11.95 -3.63
CA MET A 77 17.91 -10.69 -3.30
C MET A 77 19.16 -10.54 -4.15
N THR A 78 19.30 -9.41 -4.81
CA THR A 78 20.49 -9.05 -5.60
C THR A 78 21.34 -7.98 -4.91
N SER A 79 20.75 -7.24 -3.96
CA SER A 79 21.44 -6.26 -3.11
C SER A 79 20.80 -6.21 -1.72
N PRO A 80 21.58 -6.06 -0.63
CA PRO A 80 23.04 -5.89 -0.60
C PRO A 80 23.84 -7.19 -0.79
N GLN A 81 23.17 -8.34 -0.81
CA GLN A 81 23.79 -9.66 -0.96
C GLN A 81 23.03 -10.47 -2.01
N GLN A 82 23.75 -11.30 -2.75
CA GLN A 82 23.16 -12.18 -3.76
C GLN A 82 22.74 -13.52 -3.14
N VAL A 83 21.53 -13.59 -2.60
CA VAL A 83 21.01 -14.77 -1.88
C VAL A 83 19.55 -15.05 -2.26
N PRO A 84 19.07 -16.28 -2.10
CA PRO A 84 17.63 -16.55 -2.17
C PRO A 84 16.85 -15.66 -1.19
N ALA A 85 15.75 -15.09 -1.64
CA ALA A 85 14.89 -14.27 -0.80
C ALA A 85 13.93 -15.15 -0.01
N ASN A 86 13.43 -14.63 1.11
CA ASN A 86 12.36 -15.27 1.86
C ASN A 86 11.03 -15.10 1.14
N ASP A 87 10.55 -16.18 0.50
CA ASP A 87 9.32 -16.16 -0.29
C ASP A 87 8.12 -15.63 0.52
N ALA A 88 7.99 -15.97 1.81
CA ALA A 88 6.87 -15.51 2.63
C ALA A 88 6.88 -13.99 2.83
N ILE A 89 8.06 -13.39 3.03
CA ILE A 89 8.22 -11.94 3.21
C ILE A 89 7.95 -11.21 1.90
N VAL A 90 8.46 -11.73 0.78
CA VAL A 90 8.23 -11.12 -0.52
C VAL A 90 6.76 -11.22 -0.93
N SER A 91 6.12 -12.37 -0.73
CA SER A 91 4.69 -12.56 -0.99
C SER A 91 3.82 -11.64 -0.13
N TYR A 92 4.19 -11.40 1.14
CA TYR A 92 3.46 -10.45 1.98
C TYR A 92 3.50 -9.03 1.42
N LEU A 93 4.67 -8.54 1.01
CA LEU A 93 4.78 -7.22 0.38
C LEU A 93 4.02 -7.18 -0.96
N MET A 94 4.10 -8.25 -1.75
CA MET A 94 3.41 -8.35 -3.04
C MET A 94 1.88 -8.28 -2.89
N ASP A 95 1.34 -9.00 -1.91
CA ASP A 95 -0.09 -9.01 -1.60
C ASP A 95 -0.59 -7.60 -1.29
N LEU A 96 0.18 -6.86 -0.48
CA LEU A 96 -0.11 -5.46 -0.17
C LEU A 96 -0.05 -4.57 -1.41
N LEU A 97 0.90 -4.76 -2.32
CA LEU A 97 1.01 -3.94 -3.52
C LEU A 97 -0.14 -4.20 -4.52
N VAL A 98 -0.54 -5.46 -4.68
CA VAL A 98 -1.58 -5.87 -5.63
C VAL A 98 -2.98 -5.58 -5.10
N LYS A 99 -3.25 -5.91 -3.83
CA LYS A 99 -4.57 -5.76 -3.20
C LYS A 99 -4.72 -4.46 -2.40
N GLY A 100 -3.65 -3.69 -2.29
CA GLY A 100 -3.61 -2.47 -1.49
C GLY A 100 -4.59 -1.44 -2.02
N GLU A 101 -5.37 -0.89 -1.10
CA GLU A 101 -6.30 0.19 -1.38
C GLU A 101 -5.98 1.39 -0.49
N SER A 102 -6.19 2.59 -1.03
CA SER A 102 -6.24 3.82 -0.26
C SER A 102 -7.58 3.89 0.46
N ASP A 103 -7.58 4.04 1.78
CA ASP A 103 -8.79 4.29 2.58
C ASP A 103 -9.41 5.64 2.19
N ARG A 104 -8.56 6.63 1.95
CA ARG A 104 -8.94 7.97 1.55
C ARG A 104 -7.82 8.65 0.77
N THR A 105 -8.21 9.44 -0.23
CA THR A 105 -7.29 10.29 -0.99
C THR A 105 -7.46 11.76 -0.60
N ILE A 106 -6.36 12.43 -0.29
CA ILE A 106 -6.27 13.85 0.05
C ILE A 106 -5.56 14.56 -1.08
N SER A 107 -6.25 15.48 -1.76
CA SER A 107 -5.62 16.34 -2.76
C SER A 107 -5.02 17.56 -2.06
N THR A 108 -3.72 17.80 -2.27
CA THR A 108 -2.97 18.85 -1.58
C THR A 108 -1.95 19.51 -2.51
N SER A 109 -1.37 20.64 -2.11
CA SER A 109 -0.31 21.27 -2.91
C SER A 109 1.04 20.58 -2.68
N VAL A 110 1.93 20.62 -3.68
CA VAL A 110 3.30 20.03 -3.58
C VAL A 110 4.06 20.56 -2.35
N ASN A 111 3.84 21.83 -1.98
CA ASN A 111 4.53 22.46 -0.84
C ASN A 111 4.13 21.85 0.52
N GLN A 112 2.99 21.16 0.60
CA GLN A 112 2.48 20.55 1.82
C GLN A 112 2.95 19.09 2.00
N LEU A 113 3.65 18.50 1.02
CA LEU A 113 4.17 17.12 1.11
C LEU A 113 5.06 16.89 2.34
N ARG A 114 5.72 17.93 2.85
CA ARG A 114 6.50 17.89 4.10
C ARG A 114 5.62 17.57 5.31
N GLU A 115 4.39 18.09 5.34
CA GLU A 115 3.43 17.85 6.43
C GLU A 115 3.06 16.37 6.52
N PHE A 116 3.08 15.65 5.40
CA PHE A 116 2.78 14.21 5.32
C PHE A 116 4.04 13.32 5.45
N GLY A 117 5.21 13.92 5.59
CA GLY A 117 6.49 13.18 5.64
C GLY A 117 6.93 12.61 4.29
N LEU A 118 6.41 13.12 3.18
CA LEU A 118 6.69 12.60 1.83
C LEU A 118 7.92 13.24 1.17
N THR A 119 8.42 14.37 1.70
CA THR A 119 9.73 14.94 1.29
C THR A 119 10.91 14.17 1.87
N ALA A 120 10.74 13.53 3.03
CA ALA A 120 11.75 12.70 3.69
C ALA A 120 11.09 11.37 4.10
N PRO A 121 10.82 10.49 3.12
CA PRO A 121 9.98 9.31 3.32
C PRO A 121 10.58 8.34 4.33
N GLN A 122 9.71 7.57 4.98
CA GLN A 122 10.11 6.46 5.84
C GLN A 122 10.65 5.31 4.99
N ALA A 123 10.01 5.06 3.85
CA ALA A 123 10.46 4.08 2.88
C ALA A 123 9.95 4.42 1.46
N THR A 124 10.63 3.88 0.47
CA THR A 124 10.20 3.92 -0.93
C THR A 124 10.25 2.50 -1.49
N ILE A 125 9.21 2.11 -2.21
CA ILE A 125 9.14 0.83 -2.92
C ILE A 125 9.10 1.15 -4.41
N ASP A 126 10.13 0.75 -5.13
CA ASP A 126 10.14 0.82 -6.60
C ASP A 126 9.72 -0.54 -7.16
N ILE A 127 8.79 -0.54 -8.10
CA ILE A 127 8.23 -1.73 -8.74
C ILE A 127 8.53 -1.65 -10.23
N LYS A 128 9.18 -2.68 -10.76
CA LYS A 128 9.43 -2.81 -12.20
C LYS A 128 8.63 -3.99 -12.76
N LEU A 129 7.80 -3.70 -13.74
CA LEU A 129 6.96 -4.69 -14.41
C LEU A 129 7.67 -5.30 -15.63
N LYS A 130 7.19 -6.46 -16.08
CA LYS A 130 7.67 -7.16 -17.28
C LYS A 130 7.56 -6.31 -18.55
N ASN A 131 6.52 -5.49 -18.64
CA ASN A 131 6.28 -4.56 -19.76
C ASN A 131 7.18 -3.30 -19.70
N GLN A 132 8.16 -3.26 -18.80
CA GLN A 132 9.09 -2.15 -18.57
C GLN A 132 8.46 -0.89 -17.95
N GLN A 133 7.18 -0.92 -17.56
CA GLN A 133 6.59 0.13 -16.74
C GLN A 133 7.18 0.07 -15.33
N ASN A 134 7.39 1.26 -14.75
CA ASN A 134 7.87 1.42 -13.40
C ASN A 134 6.79 2.13 -12.58
N HIS A 135 6.51 1.58 -11.41
CA HIS A 135 5.69 2.23 -10.39
C HIS A 135 6.53 2.53 -9.16
N GLN A 136 6.10 3.50 -8.38
CA GLN A 136 6.74 3.84 -7.12
C GLN A 136 5.69 4.12 -6.05
N LEU A 137 5.86 3.50 -4.89
CA LEU A 137 5.12 3.83 -3.67
C LEU A 137 6.06 4.51 -2.67
N VAL A 138 5.78 5.76 -2.37
CA VAL A 138 6.50 6.55 -1.36
C VAL A 138 5.71 6.53 -0.08
N LEU A 139 6.28 6.02 1.01
CA LEU A 139 5.64 5.93 2.32
C LEU A 139 6.11 7.08 3.22
N GLY A 140 5.16 7.89 3.65
CA GLY A 140 5.34 9.02 4.55
C GLY A 140 5.17 8.63 6.02
N LYS A 141 4.74 9.59 6.84
CA LYS A 141 4.51 9.37 8.28
C LYS A 141 3.10 8.80 8.54
N SER A 142 2.87 8.32 9.75
CA SER A 142 1.52 7.93 10.19
C SER A 142 0.58 9.13 10.30
N ASP A 143 -0.71 8.89 10.09
CA ASP A 143 -1.74 9.86 10.38
C ASP A 143 -1.87 10.13 11.89
N PHE A 144 -2.69 11.11 12.27
CA PHE A 144 -2.75 11.60 13.65
C PHE A 144 -3.10 10.50 14.67
N ASN A 145 -4.02 9.59 14.32
CA ASN A 145 -4.44 8.50 15.20
C ASN A 145 -3.64 7.20 14.98
N ARG A 146 -2.64 7.21 14.08
CA ARG A 146 -1.76 6.09 13.72
C ARG A 146 -2.48 4.86 13.16
N ARG A 147 -3.64 5.04 12.53
CA ARG A 147 -4.36 3.95 11.86
C ARG A 147 -3.86 3.72 10.43
N PHE A 148 -3.30 4.75 9.81
CA PHE A 148 -2.82 4.71 8.43
C PHE A 148 -1.46 5.36 8.28
N LEU A 149 -0.81 5.10 7.14
CA LEU A 149 0.34 5.85 6.67
C LEU A 149 -0.08 6.75 5.52
N TYR A 150 0.46 7.97 5.48
CA TYR A 150 0.39 8.76 4.26
C TYR A 150 1.30 8.14 3.20
N ALA A 151 0.85 8.10 1.95
CA ALA A 151 1.64 7.61 0.84
C ALA A 151 1.40 8.41 -0.44
N GLN A 152 2.33 8.29 -1.37
CA GLN A 152 2.17 8.79 -2.74
C GLN A 152 2.50 7.68 -3.73
N ALA A 153 1.59 7.42 -4.66
CA ALA A 153 1.83 6.52 -5.78
C ALA A 153 2.27 7.34 -7.00
N ASP A 154 3.32 6.89 -7.68
CA ASP A 154 3.84 7.45 -8.93
C ASP A 154 4.05 8.98 -8.91
N PRO A 155 4.86 9.52 -7.97
CA PRO A 155 5.04 10.96 -7.76
C PRO A 155 5.54 11.71 -9.00
N ASN A 156 6.23 11.04 -9.92
CA ASN A 156 6.77 11.64 -11.15
C ASN A 156 5.72 11.83 -12.26
N SER A 157 4.48 11.35 -12.08
CA SER A 157 3.43 11.39 -13.11
C SER A 157 2.44 12.56 -12.96
N GLN A 158 2.46 13.33 -11.86
CA GLN A 158 1.49 14.41 -11.61
C GLN A 158 2.08 15.81 -11.88
N SER A 159 1.66 16.46 -12.99
CA SER A 159 2.20 17.75 -13.48
C SER A 159 1.27 18.97 -13.28
N ASN A 160 0.27 18.91 -12.39
CA ASN A 160 -0.79 19.93 -12.30
C ASN A 160 -0.81 20.75 -10.99
N GLY A 161 0.32 20.85 -10.28
CA GLY A 161 0.48 21.69 -9.07
C GLY A 161 -0.16 21.16 -7.78
N ASN A 162 -1.21 20.35 -7.89
CA ASN A 162 -1.75 19.54 -6.81
C ASN A 162 -1.33 18.08 -6.97
N VAL A 163 -1.14 17.42 -5.83
CA VAL A 163 -0.72 16.03 -5.69
C VAL A 163 -1.68 15.28 -4.79
N ASP A 164 -1.91 14.01 -5.11
CA ASP A 164 -2.75 13.14 -4.33
C ASP A 164 -1.93 12.40 -3.27
N VAL A 165 -2.35 12.52 -2.02
CA VAL A 165 -1.81 11.81 -0.87
C VAL A 165 -2.80 10.75 -0.44
N LEU A 166 -2.36 9.50 -0.45
CA LEU A 166 -3.16 8.32 -0.11
C LEU A 166 -3.04 8.01 1.38
N LEU A 167 -4.08 7.42 1.97
CA LEU A 167 -4.02 6.79 3.30
C LEU A 167 -3.99 5.27 3.13
N VAL A 168 -2.84 4.66 3.39
CA VAL A 168 -2.62 3.22 3.18
C VAL A 168 -2.45 2.48 4.51
N SER A 169 -2.67 1.16 4.51
CA SER A 169 -2.50 0.34 5.73
C SER A 169 -1.11 0.50 6.34
N THR A 170 -1.04 0.47 7.67
CA THR A 170 0.24 0.40 8.41
C THR A 170 1.06 -0.85 8.09
N ASP A 171 0.43 -1.88 7.52
CA ASP A 171 1.08 -3.10 7.06
C ASP A 171 2.18 -2.84 6.04
N PHE A 172 2.07 -1.79 5.22
CA PHE A 172 3.16 -1.37 4.35
C PHE A 172 4.42 -1.01 5.13
N GLY A 173 4.27 -0.29 6.24
CA GLY A 173 5.37 0.04 7.14
C GLY A 173 5.98 -1.20 7.78
N ASN A 174 5.14 -2.14 8.24
CA ASN A 174 5.58 -3.42 8.80
C ASN A 174 6.31 -4.30 7.77
N ALA A 175 5.86 -4.28 6.51
CA ALA A 175 6.44 -5.05 5.43
C ALA A 175 7.86 -4.58 5.08
N VAL A 176 8.08 -3.26 5.04
CA VAL A 176 9.37 -2.68 4.60
C VAL A 176 10.38 -2.49 5.73
N ASN A 177 9.94 -2.29 6.97
CA ASN A 177 10.82 -2.05 8.11
C ASN A 177 11.22 -3.35 8.84
N ARG A 178 11.73 -4.32 8.09
CA ARG A 178 12.21 -5.62 8.59
C ARG A 178 13.73 -5.66 8.65
N GLU A 179 14.27 -6.53 9.49
CA GLU A 179 15.71 -6.77 9.49
C GLU A 179 16.18 -7.39 8.18
N LEU A 180 17.40 -7.05 7.74
CA LEU A 180 17.99 -7.59 6.50
C LEU A 180 18.05 -9.13 6.49
N SER A 181 18.17 -9.76 7.65
CA SER A 181 18.17 -11.22 7.84
C SER A 181 16.83 -11.86 7.46
N GLU A 182 15.70 -11.23 7.78
CA GLU A 182 14.35 -11.76 7.50
C GLU A 182 14.06 -11.86 6.00
N TRP A 183 14.64 -10.97 5.21
CA TRP A 183 14.49 -10.95 3.75
C TRP A 183 15.19 -12.12 3.05
N LYS A 184 16.04 -12.87 3.76
CA LYS A 184 16.80 -14.00 3.22
C LYS A 184 16.05 -15.29 3.52
N GLU A 185 16.12 -16.25 2.59
CA GLU A 185 15.57 -17.59 2.82
C GLU A 185 16.15 -18.17 4.12
N ILE A 186 15.27 -18.60 5.03
CA ILE A 186 15.68 -19.26 6.27
C ILE A 186 16.08 -20.69 5.88
N PRO A 187 17.30 -21.15 6.23
CA PRO A 187 17.67 -22.55 6.02
C PRO A 187 16.64 -23.44 6.72
N ASN A 188 16.03 -24.35 5.97
CA ASN A 188 15.03 -25.29 6.47
C ASN A 188 15.57 -26.01 7.73
N LYS A 189 15.02 -25.71 8.91
CA LYS A 189 15.21 -26.50 10.13
C LYS A 189 14.35 -27.78 10.07
N SER A 190 14.43 -28.49 8.94
CA SER A 190 13.68 -29.71 8.65
C SER A 190 14.58 -30.87 8.23
N GLU A 191 15.91 -30.71 8.29
CA GLU A 191 16.77 -31.87 8.53
C GLU A 191 16.52 -32.32 9.97
N SER A 192 15.66 -33.34 10.08
CA SER A 192 15.51 -34.15 11.27
C SER A 192 16.89 -34.46 11.84
N THR A 193 17.13 -34.00 13.08
CA THR A 193 18.09 -34.69 13.94
C THR A 193 17.69 -36.17 13.87
N PRO A 194 18.53 -37.10 13.37
CA PRO A 194 18.17 -38.50 13.40
C PRO A 194 17.90 -38.85 14.86
N LEU A 195 16.75 -39.50 15.14
CA LEU A 195 16.50 -40.03 16.48
C LEU A 195 17.74 -40.86 16.88
N PRO A 196 18.20 -40.77 18.14
CA PRO A 196 19.23 -41.68 18.64
C PRO A 196 18.79 -43.11 18.33
N SER A 197 19.62 -43.85 17.60
CA SER A 197 19.35 -45.25 17.30
C SER A 197 19.25 -46.01 18.63
N LEU A 198 18.05 -46.46 18.99
CA LEU A 198 17.87 -47.43 20.07
C LEU A 198 18.53 -48.73 19.63
N ASN A 199 19.72 -49.01 20.16
CA ASN A 199 20.36 -50.31 20.00
C ASN A 199 19.49 -51.36 20.70
N LEU A 200 18.65 -52.08 19.95
CA LEU A 200 18.01 -53.27 20.50
C LEU A 200 19.04 -54.41 20.57
N PRO A 201 19.15 -55.11 21.72
CA PRO A 201 20.03 -56.26 21.84
C PRO A 201 19.55 -57.40 20.94
N THR A 202 20.49 -57.98 20.19
CA THR A 202 20.27 -59.10 19.28
C THR A 202 19.78 -60.34 20.05
N PRO A 203 18.74 -61.06 19.58
CA PRO A 203 18.30 -62.28 20.24
C PRO A 203 19.35 -63.39 20.10
N PRO A 204 19.51 -64.26 21.13
CA PRO A 204 20.50 -65.33 21.10
C PRO A 204 20.12 -66.40 20.06
N LYS A 205 21.10 -66.81 19.26
CA LYS A 205 20.96 -67.93 18.32
C LYS A 205 20.82 -69.24 19.10
N LYS A 206 19.87 -70.07 18.69
CA LYS A 206 19.63 -71.42 19.19
C LYS A 206 20.44 -72.44 18.39
#